data_AF-B9E6K8-F1
#
_entry.id   AF-B9E6K8-F1
#
_cell.length_a   1.000
_cell.length_b   1.000
_cell.length_c   1.000
_cell.angle_alpha   90.00
_cell.angle_beta   90.00
_cell.angle_gamma   90.00
#
_symmetry.space_group_name_H-M   'P 1'
#
loop_
_entity.id
_entity.type
_entity.pdbx_description
1 polymer ?
#
loop_
_entity_poly.entity_id
_entity_poly.type
_entity_poly.pdbx_seq_one_letter_code
_entity_poly.pdbx_strand_id
1 'polypeptide(L)'
;MRFLTAGESHGPKLTVIIEGIPSNMKLSSDMINKEMLKRQGGYGRGRRMQIEKDTVVITSGVRHGITLGSPITIEVNNDDHKHWLKIMGVEESEEMTPDKRKITKPRPGHADLVGGMKYRHRDLRNVLERSSARETAARVAVGAVCKVLLESLGISIYSRVIEIGGARDNGEYTLDEIKTKNDINDVRCIDETVAQAMRGKIDEAKSNGDSIGGEVQVVAEGVPVGLGSYVQYDRKLDGKIAQSVISINAFKAVSFGAGYDMKHLPGSKVQDAISYKEGSGYYRMTNSLGGFEGGMTNGMPIIVNAVMKPIPTLYKPLQSVDIDTKEVYQASIERSDSCAVPAASIVCEHAVAFELAKEILNEFQSNDLEQLKENIARHSQAILDY
;
A
#
# COMPACT_ATOMS: atom_id res chain seq x y z
N MET A 1 5.64 -14.10 -10.44
CA MET A 1 5.99 -12.65 -10.43
C MET A 1 6.70 -12.26 -9.13
N ARG A 2 7.65 -11.32 -9.20
CA ARG A 2 8.35 -10.70 -8.05
C ARG A 2 8.82 -9.28 -8.39
N PHE A 3 9.21 -8.51 -7.38
CA PHE A 3 9.84 -7.20 -7.58
C PHE A 3 10.90 -6.89 -6.52
N LEU A 4 11.74 -5.90 -6.80
CA LEU A 4 12.68 -5.29 -5.86
C LEU A 4 12.62 -3.78 -5.96
N THR A 5 12.52 -3.08 -4.83
CA THR A 5 12.62 -1.61 -4.77
C THR A 5 14.00 -1.20 -4.27
N ALA A 6 14.51 -0.10 -4.79
CA ALA A 6 15.77 0.52 -4.40
C ALA A 6 15.63 2.04 -4.32
N GLY A 7 16.53 2.67 -3.57
CA GLY A 7 16.61 4.11 -3.41
C GLY A 7 16.23 4.61 -2.01
N GLU A 8 16.82 5.76 -1.69
CA GLU A 8 16.75 6.46 -0.41
C GLU A 8 15.81 7.67 -0.51
N SER A 9 15.25 8.09 0.64
CA SER A 9 14.28 9.18 0.70
C SER A 9 14.80 10.50 0.10
N HIS A 10 16.09 10.76 0.30
CA HIS A 10 16.79 11.93 -0.23
C HIS A 10 17.88 11.55 -1.25
N GLY A 11 17.89 10.31 -1.73
CA GLY A 11 18.71 9.88 -2.86
C GLY A 11 18.22 10.43 -4.19
N PRO A 12 18.95 10.24 -5.31
CA PRO A 12 18.65 10.86 -6.60
C PRO A 12 17.32 10.40 -7.22
N LYS A 13 16.98 9.13 -7.02
CA LYS A 13 15.79 8.49 -7.56
C LYS A 13 15.43 7.25 -6.75
N LEU A 14 14.21 6.76 -6.92
CA LEU A 14 13.85 5.39 -6.60
C LEU A 14 13.88 4.55 -7.87
N THR A 15 14.20 3.28 -7.75
CA THR A 15 14.17 2.33 -8.86
C THR A 15 13.41 1.09 -8.44
N VAL A 16 12.61 0.54 -9.34
CA VAL A 16 11.98 -0.76 -9.15
C VAL A 16 12.15 -1.63 -10.38
N ILE A 17 12.39 -2.92 -10.14
CA ILE A 17 12.43 -3.95 -11.17
C ILE A 17 11.30 -4.92 -10.87
N ILE A 18 10.40 -5.11 -11.83
CA ILE A 18 9.30 -6.08 -11.79
C ILE A 18 9.62 -7.20 -12.77
N GLU A 19 9.53 -8.45 -12.34
CA GLU A 19 9.82 -9.63 -13.15
C GLU A 19 8.65 -10.61 -13.11
N GLY A 20 8.30 -11.16 -14.29
CA GLY A 20 7.20 -12.11 -14.47
C GLY A 20 5.85 -11.47 -14.81
N ILE A 21 5.84 -10.27 -15.42
CA ILE A 21 4.63 -9.70 -16.05
C ILE A 21 4.46 -10.34 -17.44
N PRO A 22 3.24 -10.73 -17.85
CA PRO A 22 3.00 -11.28 -19.18
C PRO A 22 3.43 -10.34 -20.31
N SER A 23 3.78 -10.90 -21.46
CA SER A 23 3.92 -10.12 -22.69
C SER A 23 2.55 -9.63 -23.22
N ASN A 24 2.58 -8.66 -24.13
CA ASN A 24 1.40 -8.16 -24.85
C ASN A 24 0.37 -7.39 -24.00
N MET A 25 0.74 -6.97 -22.79
CA MET A 25 -0.08 -6.07 -21.96
C MET A 25 0.20 -4.61 -22.33
N LYS A 26 -0.86 -3.80 -22.49
CA LYS A 26 -0.71 -2.35 -22.66
C LYS A 26 -0.16 -1.73 -21.39
N LEU A 27 0.85 -0.86 -21.51
CA LEU A 27 1.42 -0.14 -20.39
C LEU A 27 2.05 1.18 -20.85
N SER A 28 1.80 2.26 -20.11
CA SER A 28 2.45 3.55 -20.31
C SER A 28 2.80 4.20 -18.98
N SER A 29 3.77 5.12 -18.99
CA SER A 29 4.11 5.93 -17.81
C SER A 29 2.92 6.72 -17.29
N ASP A 30 2.02 7.19 -18.16
CA ASP A 30 0.83 7.95 -17.76
C ASP A 30 -0.15 7.14 -16.92
N MET A 31 -0.30 5.84 -17.22
CA MET A 31 -1.12 4.94 -16.41
C MET A 31 -0.58 4.84 -14.98
N ILE A 32 0.75 4.76 -14.83
CA ILE A 32 1.41 4.70 -13.53
C ILE A 32 1.34 6.06 -12.81
N ASN A 33 1.63 7.15 -13.53
CA ASN A 33 1.63 8.50 -12.96
C ASN A 33 0.27 8.91 -12.39
N LYS A 34 -0.85 8.41 -12.94
CA LYS A 34 -2.19 8.63 -12.37
C LYS A 34 -2.31 8.09 -10.95
N GLU A 35 -1.79 6.90 -10.67
CA GLU A 35 -1.80 6.31 -9.34
C GLU A 35 -0.77 6.95 -8.41
N MET A 36 0.39 7.34 -8.94
CA MET A 36 1.40 8.11 -8.19
C MET A 36 0.84 9.44 -7.67
N LEU A 37 0.06 10.14 -8.49
CA LEU A 37 -0.57 11.40 -8.11
C LEU A 37 -1.55 11.22 -6.94
N LYS A 38 -2.36 10.16 -6.94
CA LYS A 38 -3.27 9.84 -5.82
C LYS A 38 -2.48 9.64 -4.53
N ARG A 39 -1.33 8.95 -4.60
CA ARG A 39 -0.45 8.72 -3.43
C ARG A 39 0.12 10.02 -2.83
N GLN A 40 0.34 11.05 -3.66
CA GLN A 40 0.85 12.34 -3.18
C GLN A 40 -0.23 13.19 -2.49
N GLY A 41 -1.49 12.96 -2.83
CA GLY A 41 -2.65 13.64 -2.26
C GLY A 41 -2.95 13.27 -0.80
N GLY A 42 -4.03 13.86 -0.27
CA GLY A 42 -4.49 13.62 1.10
C GLY A 42 -4.43 14.87 1.97
N TYR A 43 -5.52 15.20 2.68
CA TYR A 43 -5.50 16.24 3.71
C TYR A 43 -4.56 15.83 4.85
N GLY A 44 -3.79 16.80 5.38
CA GLY A 44 -2.78 16.55 6.42
C GLY A 44 -1.38 16.22 5.91
N ARG A 45 -1.21 15.96 4.61
CA ARG A 45 0.11 15.85 3.96
C ARG A 45 0.86 17.19 4.03
N GLY A 46 2.18 17.13 4.17
CA GLY A 46 3.06 18.27 4.22
C GLY A 46 3.18 18.99 2.87
N ARG A 47 3.53 20.29 2.92
CA ARG A 47 3.65 21.18 1.75
C ARG A 47 4.48 20.62 0.60
N ARG A 48 5.49 19.78 0.89
CA ARG A 48 6.39 19.21 -0.12
C ARG A 48 5.65 18.37 -1.16
N MET A 49 4.63 17.62 -0.75
CA MET A 49 3.85 16.80 -1.69
C MET A 49 2.97 17.62 -2.63
N GLN A 50 2.78 18.91 -2.33
CA GLN A 50 2.07 19.85 -3.21
C GLN A 50 3.01 20.46 -4.26
N ILE A 51 4.33 20.31 -4.09
CA ILE A 51 5.35 20.96 -4.92
C ILE A 51 6.06 19.93 -5.81
N GLU A 52 6.43 18.77 -5.24
CA GLU A 52 7.10 17.70 -5.99
C GLU A 52 6.08 16.84 -6.72
N LYS A 53 6.40 16.46 -7.96
CA LYS A 53 5.59 15.52 -8.74
C LYS A 53 6.37 14.23 -8.94
N ASP A 54 5.84 13.16 -8.37
CA ASP A 54 6.38 11.83 -8.59
C ASP A 54 6.08 11.42 -10.03
N THR A 55 7.09 11.54 -10.90
CA THR A 55 7.00 11.14 -12.31
C THR A 55 7.85 9.92 -12.55
N VAL A 56 7.30 8.98 -13.34
CA VAL A 56 7.97 7.73 -13.64
C VAL A 56 8.54 7.68 -15.04
N VAL A 57 9.70 7.04 -15.17
CA VAL A 57 10.33 6.70 -16.45
C VAL A 57 10.47 5.19 -16.54
N ILE A 58 9.94 4.58 -17.60
CA ILE A 58 10.12 3.16 -17.89
C ILE A 58 11.39 3.01 -18.74
N THR A 59 12.36 2.24 -18.26
CA THR A 59 13.67 2.09 -18.91
C THR A 59 13.91 0.70 -19.51
N SER A 60 13.04 -0.28 -19.22
CA SER A 60 13.09 -1.61 -19.83
C SER A 60 11.73 -2.31 -19.78
N GLY A 61 11.58 -3.44 -20.48
CA GLY A 61 10.41 -4.32 -20.40
C GLY A 61 9.16 -3.86 -21.14
N VAL A 62 9.16 -2.64 -21.68
CA VAL A 62 8.06 -2.08 -22.47
C VAL A 62 8.59 -1.52 -23.78
N ARG A 63 7.94 -1.85 -24.90
CA ARG A 63 8.24 -1.33 -26.23
C ARG A 63 6.94 -0.98 -26.94
N HIS A 64 6.86 0.22 -27.51
CA HIS A 64 5.65 0.72 -28.20
C HIS A 64 4.37 0.64 -27.33
N GLY A 65 4.50 0.86 -26.02
CA GLY A 65 3.38 0.81 -25.09
C GLY A 65 2.89 -0.60 -24.74
N ILE A 66 3.68 -1.62 -25.05
CA ILE A 66 3.35 -3.03 -24.83
C ILE A 66 4.47 -3.71 -24.02
N THR A 67 4.11 -4.53 -23.04
CA THR A 67 5.07 -5.32 -22.26
C THR A 67 5.69 -6.44 -23.09
N LEU A 68 6.97 -6.70 -22.85
CA LEU A 68 7.75 -7.70 -23.59
C LEU A 68 7.83 -9.07 -22.90
N GLY A 69 7.36 -9.19 -21.66
CA GLY A 69 7.60 -10.37 -20.81
C GLY A 69 8.96 -10.36 -20.10
N SER A 70 9.92 -9.55 -20.58
CA SER A 70 11.18 -9.28 -19.89
C SER A 70 10.97 -8.39 -18.65
N PRO A 71 11.95 -8.31 -17.71
CA PRO A 71 11.84 -7.42 -16.56
C PRO A 71 11.51 -5.97 -16.95
N ILE A 72 10.61 -5.35 -16.21
CA ILE A 72 10.23 -3.94 -16.36
C ILE A 72 10.97 -3.14 -15.29
N THR A 73 11.79 -2.18 -15.71
CA THR A 73 12.46 -1.24 -14.81
C THR A 73 11.77 0.11 -14.87
N ILE A 74 11.44 0.64 -13.68
CA ILE A 74 10.80 1.94 -13.51
C ILE A 74 11.68 2.79 -12.58
N GLU A 75 11.96 4.01 -12.99
CA GLU A 75 12.62 5.02 -12.17
C GLU A 75 11.62 6.09 -11.74
N VAL A 76 11.68 6.51 -10.47
CA VAL A 76 10.90 7.63 -9.92
C VAL A 76 11.88 8.71 -9.50
N ASN A 77 11.86 9.86 -10.17
CA ASN A 77 12.80 10.95 -9.89
C ASN A 77 12.56 11.58 -8.51
N ASN A 78 13.61 12.13 -7.91
CA ASN A 78 13.55 12.86 -6.65
C ASN A 78 14.09 14.30 -6.81
N ASP A 79 13.19 15.24 -7.02
CA ASP A 79 13.56 16.64 -7.27
C ASP A 79 14.24 17.33 -6.07
N ASP A 80 14.02 16.84 -4.83
CA ASP A 80 14.65 17.39 -3.63
C ASP A 80 16.15 17.06 -3.59
N HIS A 81 16.60 16.01 -4.28
CA HIS A 81 17.98 15.50 -4.19
C HIS A 81 19.04 16.57 -4.45
N LYS A 82 18.74 17.59 -5.27
CA LYS A 82 19.63 18.74 -5.50
C LYS A 82 20.05 19.47 -4.21
N HIS A 83 19.24 19.39 -3.15
CA HIS A 83 19.53 19.95 -1.83
C HIS A 83 20.31 18.98 -0.91
N TRP A 84 20.54 17.76 -1.35
CA TRP A 84 21.15 16.67 -0.59
C TRP A 84 22.45 16.13 -1.20
N LEU A 85 22.92 16.70 -2.31
CA LEU A 85 24.13 16.24 -3.04
C LEU A 85 25.35 16.00 -2.14
N LYS A 86 25.61 16.87 -1.16
CA LYS A 86 26.75 16.74 -0.24
C LYS A 86 26.52 15.76 0.92
N ILE A 87 25.26 15.47 1.25
CA ILE A 87 24.87 14.63 2.39
C ILE A 87 24.66 13.18 1.94
N MET A 88 24.05 13.03 0.77
CA MET A 88 23.69 11.75 0.13
C MET A 88 24.60 11.44 -1.07
N GLY A 89 25.76 12.11 -1.16
CA GLY A 89 26.76 11.85 -2.19
C GLY A 89 27.28 10.41 -2.09
N VAL A 90 27.45 9.77 -3.24
CA VAL A 90 27.91 8.37 -3.29
C VAL A 90 29.41 8.27 -3.02
N GLU A 91 30.17 9.24 -3.54
CA GLU A 91 31.63 9.30 -3.41
C GLU A 91 32.04 9.97 -2.11
N GLU A 92 33.18 9.54 -1.56
CA GLU A 92 33.83 10.24 -0.45
C GLU A 92 34.21 11.66 -0.87
N SER A 93 34.01 12.63 0.03
CA SER A 93 34.38 14.02 -0.22
C SER A 93 34.90 14.68 1.05
N GLU A 94 36.00 15.42 0.94
CA GLU A 94 36.55 16.24 2.04
C GLU A 94 35.61 17.40 2.43
N GLU A 95 34.65 17.75 1.57
CA GLU A 95 33.59 18.72 1.85
C GLU A 95 32.37 18.11 2.56
N MET A 96 32.36 16.79 2.81
CA MET A 96 31.34 16.17 3.66
C MET A 96 31.48 16.73 5.06
N THR A 97 30.56 17.61 5.45
CA THR A 97 30.43 18.07 6.83
C THR A 97 29.77 16.94 7.63
N PRO A 98 30.52 16.08 8.37
CA PRO A 98 29.99 14.82 8.89
C PRO A 98 28.88 15.01 9.93
N ASP A 99 28.80 16.20 10.52
CA ASP A 99 27.80 16.55 11.53
C ASP A 99 26.52 17.16 10.96
N LYS A 100 26.53 17.63 9.71
CA LYS A 100 25.38 18.35 9.15
C LYS A 100 24.28 17.34 8.82
N ARG A 101 23.19 17.36 9.60
CA ARG A 101 22.04 16.43 9.54
C ARG A 101 22.30 15.01 10.08
N LYS A 102 23.42 14.79 10.80
CA LYS A 102 23.64 13.56 11.57
C LYS A 102 22.51 13.38 12.58
N ILE A 103 22.02 12.15 12.72
CA ILE A 103 20.97 11.81 13.69
C ILE A 103 21.57 10.88 14.75
N THR A 104 21.62 11.36 15.99
CA THR A 104 22.02 10.57 17.18
C THR A 104 20.87 10.34 18.16
N LYS A 105 19.73 11.02 17.95
CA LYS A 105 18.57 11.03 18.85
C LYS A 105 17.40 10.32 18.17
N PRO A 106 17.29 8.98 18.31
CA PRO A 106 16.31 8.18 17.59
C PRO A 106 14.87 8.59 17.93
N ARG A 107 13.96 8.45 16.97
CA ARG A 107 12.54 8.75 17.18
C ARG A 107 11.80 7.51 17.69
N PRO A 108 11.09 7.60 18.83
CA PRO A 108 10.24 6.51 19.31
C PRO A 108 9.24 6.05 18.24
N GLY A 109 9.16 4.74 18.02
CA GLY A 109 8.29 4.16 17.01
C GLY A 109 8.82 4.22 15.57
N HIS A 110 9.97 4.83 15.31
CA HIS A 110 10.67 4.73 14.02
C HIS A 110 11.73 3.61 14.05
N ALA A 111 12.32 3.31 12.89
CA ALA A 111 13.36 2.28 12.75
C ALA A 111 14.73 2.71 13.32
N ASP A 112 14.92 4.00 13.64
CA ASP A 112 16.21 4.65 13.87
C ASP A 112 17.13 3.85 14.81
N LEU A 113 16.72 3.63 16.07
CA LEU A 113 17.55 2.99 17.09
C LEU A 113 17.86 1.54 16.76
N VAL A 114 16.82 0.76 16.43
CA VAL A 114 16.94 -0.69 16.19
C VAL A 114 17.74 -0.93 14.90
N GLY A 115 17.52 -0.13 13.86
CA GLY A 115 18.32 -0.18 12.64
C GLY A 115 19.77 0.22 12.88
N GLY A 116 20.02 1.26 13.69
CA GLY A 116 21.36 1.70 14.05
C GLY A 116 22.13 0.60 14.79
N MET A 117 21.48 -0.06 15.75
CA MET A 117 22.04 -1.23 16.44
C MET A 117 22.31 -2.40 15.48
N LYS A 118 21.34 -2.72 14.62
CA LYS A 118 21.43 -3.86 13.68
C LYS A 118 22.58 -3.70 12.69
N TYR A 119 22.74 -2.50 12.13
CA TYR A 119 23.73 -2.20 11.09
C TYR A 119 24.96 -1.45 11.61
N ARG A 120 25.07 -1.29 12.93
CA ARG A 120 26.18 -0.62 13.62
C ARG A 120 26.44 0.82 13.15
N HIS A 121 25.38 1.53 12.77
CA HIS A 121 25.49 2.93 12.39
C HIS A 121 25.61 3.85 13.62
N ARG A 122 26.48 4.86 13.52
CA ARG A 122 26.59 5.98 14.47
C ARG A 122 25.90 7.25 13.97
N ASP A 123 25.53 7.27 12.69
CA ASP A 123 24.57 8.21 12.13
C ASP A 123 23.30 7.44 11.76
N LEU A 124 22.21 7.73 12.46
CA LEU A 124 20.92 7.07 12.24
C LEU A 124 20.22 7.56 10.95
N ARG A 125 20.76 8.59 10.26
CA ARG A 125 20.29 8.97 8.92
C ARG A 125 20.35 7.79 7.95
N ASN A 126 21.41 6.98 8.01
CA ASN A 126 21.58 5.78 7.17
C ASN A 126 20.39 4.81 7.28
N VAL A 127 19.74 4.76 8.45
CA VAL A 127 18.51 3.98 8.66
C VAL A 127 17.29 4.73 8.16
N LEU A 128 17.17 6.00 8.51
CA LEU A 128 16.04 6.87 8.16
C LEU A 128 15.79 6.85 6.66
N GLU A 129 16.85 7.02 5.86
CA GLU A 129 16.76 7.21 4.41
C GLU A 129 16.06 6.05 3.71
N ARG A 130 16.33 4.80 4.12
CA ARG A 130 15.69 3.62 3.53
C ARG A 130 14.39 3.21 4.23
N SER A 131 14.26 3.47 5.53
CA SER A 131 13.05 3.14 6.29
C SER A 131 11.91 4.17 6.13
N SER A 132 12.19 5.29 5.49
CA SER A 132 11.21 6.31 5.12
C SER A 132 10.10 5.72 4.24
N ALA A 133 8.87 6.19 4.47
CA ALA A 133 7.72 5.84 3.62
C ALA A 133 7.84 6.38 2.18
N ARG A 134 8.90 7.13 1.84
CA ARG A 134 9.20 7.49 0.44
C ARG A 134 9.32 6.25 -0.45
N GLU A 135 9.82 5.13 0.07
CA GLU A 135 9.90 3.85 -0.65
C GLU A 135 8.53 3.38 -1.18
N THR A 136 7.42 3.74 -0.52
CA THR A 136 6.07 3.37 -0.97
C THR A 136 5.71 3.95 -2.34
N ALA A 137 6.38 5.02 -2.79
CA ALA A 137 6.26 5.50 -4.17
C ALA A 137 6.68 4.41 -5.18
N ALA A 138 7.76 3.67 -4.91
CA ALA A 138 8.16 2.54 -5.75
C ALA A 138 7.13 1.39 -5.68
N ARG A 139 6.56 1.11 -4.49
CA ARG A 139 5.50 0.10 -4.36
C ARG A 139 4.21 0.47 -5.11
N VAL A 140 3.83 1.75 -5.12
CA VAL A 140 2.70 2.23 -5.93
C VAL A 140 3.01 2.10 -7.41
N ALA A 141 4.24 2.37 -7.87
CA ALA A 141 4.60 2.11 -9.26
C ALA A 141 4.43 0.62 -9.64
N VAL A 142 4.81 -0.32 -8.75
CA VAL A 142 4.56 -1.77 -8.95
C VAL A 142 3.08 -2.08 -8.98
N GLY A 143 2.34 -1.62 -7.97
CA GLY A 143 0.91 -1.88 -7.87
C GLY A 143 0.14 -1.30 -9.05
N ALA A 144 0.57 -0.17 -9.63
CA ALA A 144 -0.09 0.42 -10.79
C ALA A 144 0.05 -0.47 -12.03
N VAL A 145 1.23 -1.07 -12.24
CA VAL A 145 1.41 -2.10 -13.29
C VAL A 145 0.51 -3.31 -13.01
N CYS A 146 0.40 -3.74 -11.75
CA CYS A 146 -0.48 -4.83 -11.36
C CYS A 146 -1.96 -4.49 -11.56
N LYS A 147 -2.38 -3.26 -11.28
CA LYS A 147 -3.75 -2.78 -11.51
C LYS A 147 -4.10 -2.79 -12.99
N VAL A 148 -3.18 -2.39 -13.87
CA VAL A 148 -3.38 -2.48 -15.33
C VAL A 148 -3.59 -3.94 -15.77
N LEU A 149 -2.80 -4.87 -15.22
CA LEU A 149 -3.00 -6.30 -15.45
C LEU A 149 -4.39 -6.74 -14.95
N LEU A 150 -4.72 -6.47 -13.69
CA LEU A 150 -5.99 -6.85 -13.08
C LEU A 150 -7.20 -6.27 -13.84
N GLU A 151 -7.15 -5.00 -14.24
CA GLU A 151 -8.21 -4.35 -15.03
C GLU A 151 -8.40 -5.06 -16.38
N SER A 152 -7.31 -5.48 -17.03
CA SER A 152 -7.39 -6.26 -18.28
C SER A 152 -8.03 -7.65 -18.11
N LEU A 153 -8.14 -8.12 -16.88
CA LEU A 153 -8.81 -9.37 -16.48
C LEU A 153 -10.21 -9.13 -15.91
N GLY A 154 -10.72 -7.90 -15.94
CA GLY A 154 -12.03 -7.54 -15.40
C GLY A 154 -12.05 -7.36 -13.87
N ILE A 155 -10.89 -7.31 -13.22
CA ILE A 155 -10.78 -7.14 -11.76
C ILE A 155 -10.64 -5.66 -11.44
N SER A 156 -11.54 -5.15 -10.61
CA SER A 156 -11.48 -3.78 -10.09
C SER A 156 -10.95 -3.78 -8.67
N ILE A 157 -10.04 -2.86 -8.34
CA ILE A 157 -9.54 -2.66 -6.98
C ILE A 157 -9.55 -1.18 -6.62
N TYR A 158 -10.02 -0.88 -5.42
CA TYR A 158 -10.16 0.47 -4.90
C TYR A 158 -10.14 0.49 -3.37
N SER A 159 -9.87 1.66 -2.79
CA SER A 159 -9.75 1.84 -1.35
C SER A 159 -10.47 3.08 -0.83
N ARG A 160 -10.97 2.99 0.41
CA ARG A 160 -11.55 4.11 1.18
C ARG A 160 -10.88 4.21 2.55
N VAL A 161 -11.04 5.36 3.19
CA VAL A 161 -10.69 5.57 4.59
C VAL A 161 -11.94 5.35 5.44
N ILE A 162 -11.84 4.51 6.47
CA ILE A 162 -12.92 4.22 7.42
C ILE A 162 -12.83 5.13 8.64
N GLU A 163 -11.62 5.39 9.13
CA GLU A 163 -11.43 6.16 10.36
C GLU A 163 -10.16 7.01 10.31
N ILE A 164 -10.22 8.23 10.83
CA ILE A 164 -9.05 9.04 11.16
C ILE A 164 -9.24 9.63 12.56
N GLY A 165 -8.30 9.34 13.47
CA GLY A 165 -8.28 9.93 14.81
C GLY A 165 -9.58 9.77 15.62
N GLY A 166 -10.29 8.65 15.48
CA GLY A 166 -11.57 8.39 16.15
C GLY A 166 -12.82 8.87 15.41
N ALA A 167 -12.69 9.68 14.35
CA ALA A 167 -13.80 9.99 13.46
C ALA A 167 -14.01 8.84 12.48
N ARG A 168 -15.03 8.01 12.72
CA ARG A 168 -15.32 6.77 11.98
C ARG A 168 -16.55 6.89 11.10
N ASP A 169 -16.43 6.41 9.88
CA ASP A 169 -17.52 6.18 8.93
C ASP A 169 -18.12 4.78 9.18
N ASN A 170 -19.34 4.76 9.70
CA ASN A 170 -20.11 3.52 9.94
C ASN A 170 -21.16 3.28 8.84
N GLY A 171 -21.09 4.01 7.72
CA GLY A 171 -22.01 3.85 6.60
C GLY A 171 -21.86 2.49 5.93
N GLU A 172 -23.00 1.88 5.61
CA GLU A 172 -23.08 0.73 4.73
C GLU A 172 -23.26 1.24 3.30
N TYR A 173 -22.40 0.77 2.40
CA TYR A 173 -22.38 1.21 1.00
C TYR A 173 -22.38 0.00 0.08
N THR A 174 -23.03 0.16 -1.05
CA THR A 174 -22.88 -0.78 -2.16
C THR A 174 -21.47 -0.71 -2.74
N LEU A 175 -21.02 -1.77 -3.42
CA LEU A 175 -19.71 -1.80 -4.06
C LEU A 175 -19.55 -0.68 -5.10
N ASP A 176 -20.61 -0.41 -5.87
CA ASP A 176 -20.63 0.67 -6.85
C ASP A 176 -20.46 2.05 -6.20
N GLU A 177 -21.08 2.28 -5.04
CA GLU A 177 -20.87 3.51 -4.28
C GLU A 177 -19.45 3.63 -3.77
N ILE A 178 -18.84 2.56 -3.25
CA ILE A 178 -17.43 2.61 -2.81
C ILE A 178 -16.53 2.90 -4.02
N LYS A 179 -16.74 2.22 -5.14
CA LYS A 179 -15.95 2.37 -6.37
C LYS A 179 -16.04 3.78 -6.95
N THR A 180 -17.22 4.39 -6.95
CA THR A 180 -17.46 5.71 -7.56
C THR A 180 -17.20 6.88 -6.61
N LYS A 181 -17.28 6.66 -5.29
CA LYS A 181 -17.15 7.72 -4.27
C LYS A 181 -15.81 7.70 -3.50
N ASN A 182 -14.91 6.74 -3.74
CA ASN A 182 -13.63 6.64 -3.04
C ASN A 182 -12.69 7.86 -3.17
N ASP A 183 -12.81 8.62 -4.27
CA ASP A 183 -11.91 9.73 -4.63
C ASP A 183 -12.61 11.11 -4.58
N ILE A 184 -13.81 11.21 -3.98
CA ILE A 184 -14.62 12.46 -4.03
C ILE A 184 -14.07 13.59 -3.17
N ASN A 185 -13.22 13.27 -2.19
CA ASN A 185 -12.63 14.25 -1.29
C ASN A 185 -11.19 13.88 -0.90
N ASP A 186 -10.54 14.83 -0.25
CA ASP A 186 -9.13 14.79 0.14
C ASP A 186 -8.82 13.89 1.34
N VAL A 187 -9.82 13.34 2.02
CA VAL A 187 -9.63 12.32 3.07
C VAL A 187 -10.08 10.92 2.65
N ARG A 188 -10.62 10.78 1.44
CA ARG A 188 -11.09 9.51 0.85
C ARG A 188 -12.15 8.79 1.69
N CYS A 189 -13.03 9.56 2.32
CA CYS A 189 -14.17 9.09 3.11
C CYS A 189 -15.46 9.29 2.30
N ILE A 190 -16.39 8.33 2.32
CA ILE A 190 -17.60 8.42 1.50
C ILE A 190 -18.62 9.38 2.12
N ASP A 191 -18.81 9.32 3.44
CA ASP A 191 -19.64 10.29 4.17
C ASP A 191 -18.90 11.62 4.33
N GLU A 192 -19.42 12.69 3.72
CA GLU A 192 -18.80 14.02 3.77
C GLU A 192 -18.88 14.67 5.16
N THR A 193 -19.89 14.33 5.97
CA THR A 193 -19.99 14.82 7.36
C THR A 193 -18.86 14.22 8.19
N VAL A 194 -18.62 12.91 8.03
CA VAL A 194 -17.49 12.24 8.67
C VAL A 194 -16.17 12.74 8.10
N ALA A 195 -16.08 12.96 6.79
CA ALA A 195 -14.89 13.54 6.15
C ALA A 195 -14.52 14.90 6.79
N GLN A 196 -15.51 15.76 7.05
CA GLN A 196 -15.29 17.03 7.73
C GLN A 196 -14.82 16.85 9.18
N ALA A 197 -15.38 15.87 9.90
CA ALA A 197 -14.91 15.53 11.24
C ALA A 197 -13.46 15.01 11.23
N MET A 198 -13.08 14.20 10.24
CA MET A 198 -11.71 13.73 10.04
C MET A 198 -10.75 14.91 9.78
N ARG A 199 -11.13 15.88 8.92
CA ARG A 199 -10.33 17.11 8.70
C ARG A 199 -10.12 17.88 10.01
N GLY A 200 -11.19 18.05 10.80
CA GLY A 200 -11.10 18.68 12.12
C GLY A 200 -10.10 17.99 13.06
N LYS A 201 -10.09 16.65 13.08
CA LYS A 201 -9.11 15.87 13.85
C LYS A 201 -7.67 16.06 13.36
N ILE A 202 -7.47 16.14 12.05
CA ILE A 202 -6.16 16.39 11.45
C ILE A 202 -5.64 17.79 11.82
N ASP A 203 -6.52 18.81 11.80
CA ASP A 203 -6.18 20.19 12.17
C ASP A 203 -5.88 20.30 13.67
N GLU A 204 -6.67 19.64 14.52
CA GLU A 204 -6.44 19.53 15.96
C GLU A 204 -5.04 18.95 16.23
N ALA A 205 -4.73 17.78 15.66
CA ALA A 205 -3.42 17.14 15.79
C ALA A 205 -2.27 18.05 15.33
N LYS A 206 -2.42 18.69 14.16
CA LYS A 206 -1.42 19.61 13.62
C LYS A 206 -1.17 20.80 14.54
N SER A 207 -2.23 21.45 15.03
CA SER A 207 -2.14 22.58 15.95
C SER A 207 -1.46 22.19 17.28
N ASN A 208 -1.67 20.95 17.71
CA ASN A 208 -1.06 20.39 18.90
C ASN A 208 0.38 19.91 18.69
N GLY A 209 0.91 19.95 17.46
CA GLY A 209 2.22 19.42 17.11
C GLY A 209 2.30 17.89 17.22
N ASP A 210 1.15 17.22 17.10
CA ASP A 210 0.95 15.78 17.19
C ASP A 210 0.68 15.17 15.81
N SER A 211 0.48 13.85 15.75
CA SER A 211 0.05 13.13 14.56
C SER A 211 -1.03 12.10 14.89
N ILE A 212 -1.80 11.70 13.89
CA ILE A 212 -2.87 10.71 14.05
C ILE A 212 -2.82 9.64 12.97
N GLY A 213 -3.31 8.46 13.33
CA GLY A 213 -3.46 7.30 12.45
C GLY A 213 -4.93 7.09 12.09
N GLY A 214 -5.24 5.88 11.61
CA GLY A 214 -6.57 5.56 11.15
C GLY A 214 -6.70 4.15 10.57
N GLU A 215 -7.87 3.87 10.03
CA GLU A 215 -8.23 2.62 9.41
C GLU A 215 -8.61 2.84 7.94
N VAL A 216 -8.12 1.95 7.07
CA VAL A 216 -8.39 1.95 5.64
C VAL A 216 -9.01 0.63 5.23
N GLN A 217 -9.82 0.63 4.17
CA GLN A 217 -10.39 -0.56 3.58
C GLN A 217 -10.06 -0.62 2.09
N VAL A 218 -9.63 -1.79 1.65
CA VAL A 218 -9.42 -2.14 0.24
C VAL A 218 -10.48 -3.16 -0.16
N VAL A 219 -11.09 -2.94 -1.32
CA VAL A 219 -12.05 -3.84 -1.93
C VAL A 219 -11.54 -4.27 -3.30
N ALA A 220 -11.60 -5.57 -3.60
CA ALA A 220 -11.34 -6.09 -4.94
C ALA A 220 -12.53 -6.93 -5.44
N GLU A 221 -13.00 -6.63 -6.64
CA GLU A 221 -14.17 -7.26 -7.28
C GLU A 221 -13.78 -7.97 -8.58
N GLY A 222 -14.58 -8.98 -8.97
CA GLY A 222 -14.34 -9.76 -10.18
C GLY A 222 -13.20 -10.79 -10.04
N VAL A 223 -12.78 -11.09 -8.81
CA VAL A 223 -11.68 -12.01 -8.54
C VAL A 223 -12.12 -13.46 -8.80
N PRO A 224 -11.39 -14.24 -9.62
CA PRO A 224 -11.71 -15.64 -9.87
C PRO A 224 -11.81 -16.45 -8.58
N VAL A 225 -12.74 -17.42 -8.53
CA VAL A 225 -12.86 -18.39 -7.45
C VAL A 225 -11.63 -19.29 -7.41
N GLY A 226 -11.15 -19.64 -6.22
CA GLY A 226 -10.11 -20.67 -6.03
C GLY A 226 -8.67 -20.17 -6.08
N LEU A 227 -8.40 -18.87 -6.11
CA LEU A 227 -7.05 -18.34 -5.96
C LEU A 227 -6.56 -18.53 -4.53
N GLY A 228 -5.31 -18.97 -4.35
CA GLY A 228 -4.77 -19.39 -3.05
C GLY A 228 -4.97 -20.88 -2.82
N SER A 229 -4.55 -21.39 -1.66
CA SER A 229 -4.77 -22.80 -1.33
C SER A 229 -4.78 -23.07 0.16
N TYR A 230 -5.70 -23.93 0.61
CA TYR A 230 -5.77 -24.41 2.00
C TYR A 230 -4.74 -25.49 2.32
N VAL A 231 -4.13 -26.10 1.30
CA VAL A 231 -3.31 -27.32 1.45
C VAL A 231 -2.03 -27.09 2.25
N GLN A 232 -1.50 -25.86 2.23
CA GLN A 232 -0.35 -25.44 3.03
C GLN A 232 -0.54 -24.01 3.52
N TYR A 233 -0.06 -23.72 4.72
CA TYR A 233 -0.33 -22.47 5.42
C TYR A 233 0.17 -21.23 4.67
N ASP A 234 1.31 -21.35 3.96
CA ASP A 234 1.96 -20.29 3.20
C ASP A 234 1.35 -20.09 1.79
N ARG A 235 0.45 -20.98 1.37
CA ARG A 235 -0.33 -20.85 0.12
C ARG A 235 -1.67 -20.14 0.32
N LYS A 236 -2.08 -19.90 1.56
CA LYS A 236 -3.31 -19.16 1.88
C LYS A 236 -3.18 -17.69 1.45
N LEU A 237 -4.06 -17.24 0.57
CA LEU A 237 -3.96 -15.93 -0.08
C LEU A 237 -4.27 -14.77 0.87
N ASP A 238 -5.22 -14.95 1.79
CA ASP A 238 -5.45 -14.03 2.91
C ASP A 238 -4.18 -13.84 3.77
N GLY A 239 -3.45 -14.93 4.04
CA GLY A 239 -2.14 -14.89 4.71
C GLY A 239 -1.07 -14.09 3.94
N LYS A 240 -0.98 -14.28 2.61
CA LYS A 240 -0.07 -13.51 1.74
C LYS A 240 -0.44 -12.03 1.69
N ILE A 241 -1.72 -11.71 1.54
CA ILE A 241 -2.22 -10.34 1.56
C ILE A 241 -1.95 -9.68 2.92
N ALA A 242 -2.20 -10.39 4.02
CA ALA A 242 -1.91 -9.89 5.36
C ALA A 242 -0.44 -9.52 5.52
N GLN A 243 0.49 -10.36 5.03
CA GLN A 243 1.92 -10.07 5.02
C GLN A 243 2.25 -8.81 4.19
N SER A 244 1.69 -8.71 2.98
CA SER A 244 1.92 -7.56 2.09
C SER A 244 1.44 -6.26 2.75
N VAL A 245 0.24 -6.25 3.32
CA VAL A 245 -0.36 -5.09 4.01
C VAL A 245 0.42 -4.70 5.26
N ILE A 246 0.73 -5.66 6.15
CA ILE A 246 1.47 -5.36 7.40
C ILE A 246 2.91 -4.90 7.14
N SER A 247 3.47 -5.22 5.97
CA SER A 247 4.80 -4.77 5.57
C SER A 247 4.86 -3.29 5.17
N ILE A 248 3.71 -2.63 4.99
CA ILE A 248 3.63 -1.20 4.69
C ILE A 248 4.04 -0.40 5.94
N ASN A 249 4.79 0.68 5.73
CA ASN A 249 5.23 1.56 6.82
C ASN A 249 4.03 2.01 7.67
N ALA A 250 4.19 1.90 8.99
CA ALA A 250 3.19 2.25 10.01
C ALA A 250 1.94 1.35 10.10
N PHE A 251 1.76 0.33 9.26
CA PHE A 251 0.64 -0.60 9.43
C PHE A 251 0.89 -1.54 10.62
N LYS A 252 -0.12 -1.73 11.48
CA LYS A 252 -0.01 -2.50 12.72
C LYS A 252 -1.08 -3.58 12.90
N ALA A 253 -2.14 -3.55 12.11
CA ALA A 253 -3.15 -4.60 12.09
C ALA A 253 -3.76 -4.73 10.69
N VAL A 254 -4.24 -5.93 10.38
CA VAL A 254 -4.98 -6.27 9.16
C VAL A 254 -6.09 -7.25 9.53
N SER A 255 -7.25 -7.13 8.89
CA SER A 255 -8.39 -8.02 9.06
C SER A 255 -9.16 -8.15 7.74
N PHE A 256 -10.04 -9.15 7.63
CA PHE A 256 -10.78 -9.45 6.42
C PHE A 256 -12.28 -9.45 6.68
N GLY A 257 -13.07 -8.95 5.72
CA GLY A 257 -14.54 -8.88 5.83
C GLY A 257 -14.99 -8.12 7.08
N ALA A 258 -15.82 -8.74 7.91
CA ALA A 258 -16.28 -8.21 9.21
C ALA A 258 -15.16 -8.07 10.26
N GLY A 259 -13.97 -8.58 9.97
CA GLY A 259 -12.76 -8.33 10.73
C GLY A 259 -12.88 -8.67 12.22
N TYR A 260 -12.53 -7.72 13.08
CA TYR A 260 -12.53 -7.93 14.53
C TYR A 260 -13.93 -8.05 15.13
N ASP A 261 -14.99 -7.66 14.43
CA ASP A 261 -16.36 -7.74 14.95
C ASP A 261 -16.85 -9.19 15.03
N MET A 262 -16.29 -10.10 14.24
CA MET A 262 -16.61 -11.52 14.26
C MET A 262 -16.44 -12.15 15.65
N LYS A 263 -15.51 -11.66 16.47
CA LYS A 263 -15.26 -12.19 17.83
C LYS A 263 -16.43 -11.97 18.80
N HIS A 264 -17.34 -11.07 18.46
CA HIS A 264 -18.53 -10.73 19.24
C HIS A 264 -19.79 -11.45 18.76
N LEU A 265 -19.69 -12.28 17.70
CA LEU A 265 -20.82 -12.90 17.02
C LEU A 265 -20.75 -14.43 17.13
N PRO A 266 -21.89 -15.13 17.28
CA PRO A 266 -21.92 -16.58 17.15
C PRO A 266 -21.68 -17.00 15.70
N GLY A 267 -21.21 -18.24 15.49
CA GLY A 267 -20.93 -18.75 14.14
C GLY A 267 -22.10 -18.62 13.16
N SER A 268 -23.35 -18.77 13.63
CA SER A 268 -24.56 -18.61 12.81
C SER A 268 -24.78 -17.18 12.27
N LYS A 269 -24.02 -16.19 12.74
CA LYS A 269 -24.04 -14.80 12.28
C LYS A 269 -22.76 -14.39 11.54
N VAL A 270 -21.76 -15.28 11.48
CA VAL A 270 -20.47 -15.03 10.81
C VAL A 270 -20.34 -15.85 9.53
N GLN A 271 -20.85 -17.08 9.49
CA GLN A 271 -20.74 -17.90 8.30
C GLN A 271 -21.59 -17.35 7.17
N ASP A 272 -21.01 -17.33 5.97
CA ASP A 272 -21.69 -16.86 4.77
C ASP A 272 -22.44 -18.04 4.11
N ALA A 273 -23.77 -18.02 4.18
CA ALA A 273 -24.59 -19.12 3.67
C ALA A 273 -24.43 -19.30 2.16
N ILE A 274 -24.26 -20.55 1.73
CA ILE A 274 -24.06 -20.94 0.33
C ILE A 274 -25.42 -21.09 -0.35
N SER A 275 -25.55 -20.47 -1.53
CA SER A 275 -26.71 -20.58 -2.39
C SER A 275 -26.28 -20.89 -3.83
N TYR A 276 -27.21 -21.36 -4.65
CA TYR A 276 -26.97 -21.69 -6.05
C TYR A 276 -28.06 -21.07 -6.93
N LYS A 277 -27.66 -20.55 -8.09
CA LYS A 277 -28.58 -20.02 -9.10
C LYS A 277 -28.23 -20.61 -10.47
N GLU A 278 -29.21 -21.24 -11.11
CA GLU A 278 -29.06 -21.79 -12.46
C GLU A 278 -28.55 -20.72 -13.44
N GLY A 279 -27.51 -21.06 -14.21
CA GLY A 279 -26.84 -20.14 -15.13
C GLY A 279 -25.89 -19.11 -14.49
N SER A 280 -25.82 -19.02 -13.16
CA SER A 280 -24.89 -18.14 -12.44
C SER A 280 -23.99 -18.86 -11.43
N GLY A 281 -24.24 -20.15 -11.16
CA GLY A 281 -23.44 -21.00 -10.28
C GLY A 281 -23.67 -20.74 -8.79
N TYR A 282 -22.70 -21.17 -7.98
CA TYR A 282 -22.68 -20.96 -6.54
C TYR A 282 -22.36 -19.51 -6.16
N TYR A 283 -22.99 -19.01 -5.09
CA TYR A 283 -22.72 -17.70 -4.50
C TYR A 283 -22.89 -17.73 -2.98
N ARG A 284 -22.67 -16.59 -2.32
CA ARG A 284 -22.90 -16.41 -0.88
C ARG A 284 -23.97 -15.36 -0.61
N MET A 285 -24.79 -15.60 0.41
CA MET A 285 -25.87 -14.67 0.81
C MET A 285 -25.33 -13.41 1.51
N THR A 286 -24.16 -13.52 2.14
CA THR A 286 -23.45 -12.45 2.84
C THR A 286 -21.96 -12.54 2.52
N ASN A 287 -21.18 -11.53 2.90
CA ASN A 287 -19.72 -11.49 2.70
C ASN A 287 -18.97 -11.13 3.99
N SER A 288 -19.39 -11.74 5.10
CA SER A 288 -18.78 -11.55 6.40
C SER A 288 -17.32 -11.99 6.37
N LEU A 289 -16.98 -13.05 5.63
CA LEU A 289 -15.62 -13.59 5.51
C LEU A 289 -14.72 -12.80 4.54
N GLY A 290 -15.27 -11.78 3.86
CA GLY A 290 -14.48 -10.86 3.04
C GLY A 290 -13.81 -11.49 1.82
N GLY A 291 -14.54 -12.37 1.13
CA GLY A 291 -14.09 -13.00 -0.12
C GLY A 291 -13.24 -14.26 0.06
N PHE A 292 -13.01 -14.73 1.29
CA PHE A 292 -12.13 -15.86 1.56
C PHE A 292 -12.80 -17.02 2.31
N GLU A 293 -12.49 -18.25 1.89
CA GLU A 293 -12.78 -19.48 2.62
C GLU A 293 -11.56 -20.40 2.55
N GLY A 294 -11.07 -20.88 3.69
CA GLY A 294 -9.89 -21.75 3.73
C GLY A 294 -8.58 -21.11 3.21
N GLY A 295 -8.54 -19.78 3.09
CA GLY A 295 -7.44 -19.04 2.46
C GLY A 295 -7.48 -19.02 0.94
N MET A 296 -8.65 -19.31 0.35
CA MET A 296 -8.91 -19.23 -1.10
C MET A 296 -10.02 -18.23 -1.38
N THR A 297 -10.00 -17.61 -2.57
CA THR A 297 -11.09 -16.74 -3.00
C THR A 297 -12.38 -17.53 -3.25
N ASN A 298 -13.50 -17.04 -2.72
CA ASN A 298 -14.81 -17.69 -2.88
C ASN A 298 -15.70 -17.04 -3.96
N GLY A 299 -15.17 -16.05 -4.69
CA GLY A 299 -15.88 -15.30 -5.73
C GLY A 299 -16.64 -14.06 -5.23
N MET A 300 -16.83 -13.92 -3.91
CA MET A 300 -17.31 -12.68 -3.32
C MET A 300 -16.21 -11.61 -3.35
N PRO A 301 -16.55 -10.31 -3.28
CA PRO A 301 -15.56 -9.25 -3.19
C PRO A 301 -14.57 -9.50 -2.05
N ILE A 302 -13.29 -9.32 -2.32
CA ILE A 302 -12.27 -9.34 -1.28
C ILE A 302 -12.37 -8.04 -0.50
N ILE A 303 -12.48 -8.12 0.83
CA ILE A 303 -12.53 -6.96 1.72
C ILE A 303 -11.38 -7.07 2.72
N VAL A 304 -10.47 -6.10 2.68
CA VAL A 304 -9.29 -6.02 3.57
C VAL A 304 -9.34 -4.71 4.35
N ASN A 305 -9.40 -4.78 5.67
CA ASN A 305 -9.31 -3.61 6.55
C ASN A 305 -7.94 -3.58 7.22
N ALA A 306 -7.37 -2.39 7.40
CA ALA A 306 -6.01 -2.27 7.91
C ALA A 306 -5.78 -0.99 8.69
N VAL A 307 -5.03 -1.10 9.78
CA VAL A 307 -4.80 0.01 10.73
C VAL A 307 -3.40 0.57 10.57
N MET A 308 -3.34 1.85 10.25
CA MET A 308 -2.12 2.66 10.23
C MET A 308 -1.97 3.37 11.59
N LYS A 309 -0.86 3.14 12.29
CA LYS A 309 -0.54 3.92 13.50
C LYS A 309 -0.20 5.38 13.15
N PRO A 310 -0.27 6.32 14.11
CA PRO A 310 0.24 7.68 13.92
C PRO A 310 1.71 7.72 13.47
N ILE A 311 2.08 8.76 12.71
CA ILE A 311 3.43 8.91 12.18
C ILE A 311 4.41 9.17 13.34
N PRO A 312 5.55 8.46 13.44
CA PRO A 312 6.42 8.53 14.62
C PRO A 312 7.04 9.91 14.93
N THR A 313 7.10 10.81 13.95
CA THR A 313 7.77 12.11 14.11
C THR A 313 6.75 13.18 14.48
N LEU A 314 6.82 13.65 15.73
CA LEU A 314 5.98 14.71 16.27
C LEU A 314 6.73 16.04 16.29
N TYR A 315 6.02 17.16 16.11
CA TYR A 315 6.60 18.50 16.29
C TYR A 315 6.76 18.86 17.77
N LYS A 316 5.97 18.23 18.65
CA LYS A 316 6.27 18.10 20.08
C LYS A 316 6.94 16.74 20.32
N PRO A 317 8.28 16.66 20.23
CA PRO A 317 8.98 15.38 20.28
C PRO A 317 8.74 14.67 21.62
N LEU A 318 8.84 13.34 21.58
CA LEU A 318 8.85 12.50 22.77
C LEU A 318 10.27 12.39 23.33
N GLN A 319 10.34 11.99 24.60
CA GLN A 319 11.60 11.62 25.24
C GLN A 319 12.32 10.52 24.44
N SER A 320 13.62 10.68 24.30
CA SER A 320 14.57 9.77 23.65
C SER A 320 15.89 9.76 24.44
N VAL A 321 16.89 9.06 23.92
CA VAL A 321 18.25 8.97 24.49
C VAL A 321 19.25 9.17 23.37
N ASP A 322 20.22 10.06 23.57
CA ASP A 322 21.31 10.22 22.61
C ASP A 322 22.20 8.95 22.60
N ILE A 323 22.43 8.39 21.42
CA ILE A 323 23.19 7.13 21.29
C ILE A 323 24.69 7.27 21.60
N ASP A 324 25.23 8.49 21.54
CA ASP A 324 26.62 8.81 21.83
C ASP A 324 26.79 9.06 23.34
N THR A 325 26.01 9.98 23.94
CA THR A 325 26.20 10.40 25.34
C THR A 325 25.44 9.55 26.36
N LYS A 326 24.40 8.81 25.93
CA LYS A 326 23.44 8.10 26.79
C LYS A 326 22.57 9.00 27.68
N GLU A 327 22.60 10.30 27.45
CA GLU A 327 21.76 11.24 28.18
C GLU A 327 20.34 11.28 27.60
N VAL A 328 19.37 11.57 28.46
CA VAL A 328 17.98 11.78 28.06
C VAL A 328 17.89 13.05 27.23
N TYR A 329 17.26 12.96 26.06
CA TYR A 329 17.04 14.09 25.16
C TYR A 329 15.63 14.04 24.55
N GLN A 330 15.23 15.10 23.86
CA GLN A 330 14.07 15.04 22.97
C GLN A 330 14.45 14.40 21.63
N ALA A 331 13.56 13.59 21.06
CA ALA A 331 13.78 12.96 19.77
C ALA A 331 14.04 13.99 18.65
N SER A 332 14.82 13.61 17.62
CA SER A 332 15.02 14.46 16.45
C SER A 332 13.70 14.75 15.73
N ILE A 333 13.45 16.03 15.43
CA ILE A 333 12.32 16.46 14.62
C ILE A 333 12.77 16.43 13.15
N GLU A 334 12.11 15.58 12.39
CA GLU A 334 12.20 15.53 10.93
C GLU A 334 10.90 16.09 10.35
N ARG A 335 10.93 16.53 9.09
CA ARG A 335 9.71 17.00 8.43
C ARG A 335 8.70 15.85 8.34
N SER A 336 7.53 16.02 8.93
CA SER A 336 6.45 15.02 8.93
C SER A 336 5.08 15.62 8.67
N ASP A 337 4.20 14.76 8.17
CA ASP A 337 2.77 15.01 7.99
C ASP A 337 2.05 14.88 9.35
N SER A 338 0.92 15.57 9.54
CA SER A 338 0.07 15.34 10.73
C SER A 338 -0.81 14.09 10.57
N CYS A 339 -1.14 13.73 9.33
CA CYS A 339 -1.83 12.50 8.96
C CYS A 339 -1.44 12.10 7.53
N ALA A 340 -1.28 10.79 7.29
CA ALA A 340 -1.06 10.25 5.95
C ALA A 340 -1.97 9.05 5.63
N VAL A 341 -3.06 8.86 6.41
CA VAL A 341 -4.02 7.78 6.22
C VAL A 341 -4.64 7.76 4.80
N PRO A 342 -5.01 8.90 4.18
CA PRO A 342 -5.52 8.88 2.80
C PRO A 342 -4.48 8.40 1.77
N ALA A 343 -3.21 8.78 1.92
CA ALA A 343 -2.15 8.26 1.05
C ALA A 343 -1.86 6.78 1.34
N ALA A 344 -1.97 6.36 2.60
CA ALA A 344 -1.77 4.99 3.02
C ALA A 344 -2.85 4.03 2.49
N SER A 345 -4.09 4.48 2.30
CA SER A 345 -5.13 3.65 1.66
C SER A 345 -4.76 3.32 0.20
N ILE A 346 -4.22 4.29 -0.55
CA ILE A 346 -3.67 4.06 -1.89
C ILE A 346 -2.52 3.06 -1.85
N VAL A 347 -1.57 3.19 -0.93
CA VAL A 347 -0.46 2.23 -0.81
C VAL A 347 -0.98 0.83 -0.47
N CYS A 348 -1.97 0.72 0.41
CA CYS A 348 -2.61 -0.54 0.79
C CYS A 348 -3.31 -1.21 -0.41
N GLU A 349 -4.06 -0.42 -1.20
CA GLU A 349 -4.69 -0.86 -2.45
C GLU A 349 -3.67 -1.50 -3.40
N HIS A 350 -2.51 -0.87 -3.56
CA HIS A 350 -1.45 -1.31 -4.46
C HIS A 350 -0.72 -2.55 -3.93
N ALA A 351 -0.61 -2.70 -2.62
CA ALA A 351 -0.05 -3.89 -1.98
C ALA A 351 -0.97 -5.12 -2.16
N VAL A 352 -2.29 -4.93 -2.09
CA VAL A 352 -3.27 -5.98 -2.38
C VAL A 352 -3.30 -6.31 -3.87
N ALA A 353 -3.26 -5.30 -4.75
CA ALA A 353 -3.18 -5.50 -6.20
C ALA A 353 -1.98 -6.37 -6.60
N PHE A 354 -0.82 -6.13 -5.98
CA PHE A 354 0.37 -6.94 -6.23
C PHE A 354 0.17 -8.41 -5.85
N GLU A 355 -0.33 -8.71 -4.65
CA GLU A 355 -0.51 -10.11 -4.24
C GLU A 355 -1.59 -10.83 -5.07
N LEU A 356 -2.67 -10.13 -5.45
CA LEU A 356 -3.67 -10.71 -6.35
C LEU A 356 -3.10 -11.01 -7.73
N ALA A 357 -2.41 -10.05 -8.34
CA ALA A 357 -1.75 -10.26 -9.64
C ALA A 357 -0.75 -11.42 -9.55
N LYS A 358 0.05 -11.47 -8.49
CA LYS A 358 1.03 -12.54 -8.29
C LYS A 358 0.36 -13.91 -8.16
N GLU A 359 -0.73 -14.02 -7.42
CA GLU A 359 -1.41 -15.30 -7.24
C GLU A 359 -2.10 -15.77 -8.52
N ILE A 360 -2.72 -14.86 -9.28
CA ILE A 360 -3.29 -15.16 -10.60
C ILE A 360 -2.22 -15.72 -11.53
N LEU A 361 -1.05 -15.08 -11.58
CA LEU A 361 0.06 -15.50 -12.45
C LEU A 361 0.71 -16.81 -12.00
N ASN A 362 0.55 -17.19 -10.72
CA ASN A 362 1.00 -18.49 -10.21
C ASN A 362 0.00 -19.61 -10.54
N GLU A 363 -1.30 -19.31 -10.53
CA GLU A 363 -2.36 -20.30 -10.76
C GLU A 363 -2.54 -20.61 -12.25
N PHE A 364 -2.42 -19.60 -13.12
CA PHE A 364 -2.66 -19.73 -14.55
C PHE A 364 -1.39 -19.56 -15.39
N GLN A 365 -1.27 -20.34 -16.47
CA GLN A 365 -0.21 -20.13 -17.47
C GLN A 365 -0.32 -18.73 -18.08
N SER A 366 0.76 -17.96 -17.99
CA SER A 366 0.72 -16.49 -18.06
C SER A 366 1.88 -15.84 -18.81
N ASN A 367 2.51 -16.53 -19.77
CA ASN A 367 3.59 -15.95 -20.59
C ASN A 367 3.09 -14.80 -21.50
N ASP A 368 1.83 -14.87 -21.89
CA ASP A 368 1.13 -13.93 -22.78
C ASP A 368 -0.23 -13.56 -22.16
N LEU A 369 -0.65 -12.30 -22.35
CA LEU A 369 -1.88 -11.79 -21.75
C LEU A 369 -3.14 -12.48 -22.29
N GLU A 370 -3.22 -12.79 -23.59
CA GLU A 370 -4.40 -13.43 -24.17
C GLU A 370 -4.49 -14.88 -23.70
N GLN A 371 -3.37 -15.60 -23.63
CA GLN A 371 -3.34 -16.94 -23.05
C GLN A 371 -3.77 -16.95 -21.57
N LEU A 372 -3.35 -15.94 -20.79
CA LEU A 372 -3.82 -15.79 -19.41
C LEU A 372 -5.35 -15.63 -19.35
N LYS A 373 -5.92 -14.77 -20.20
CA LYS A 373 -7.37 -14.55 -20.27
C LYS A 373 -8.12 -15.82 -20.66
N GLU A 374 -7.64 -16.57 -21.65
CA GLU A 374 -8.24 -17.84 -22.08
C GLU A 374 -8.26 -18.87 -20.95
N ASN A 375 -7.17 -18.97 -20.18
CA ASN A 375 -7.08 -19.91 -19.06
C ASN A 375 -8.02 -19.52 -17.93
N ILE A 376 -8.13 -18.22 -17.60
CA ILE A 376 -9.10 -17.72 -16.62
C ILE A 376 -10.52 -17.98 -17.09
N ALA A 377 -10.84 -17.71 -18.36
CA ALA A 377 -12.18 -17.95 -18.92
C ALA A 377 -12.57 -19.44 -18.86
N ARG A 378 -11.63 -20.34 -19.20
CA ARG A 378 -11.83 -21.79 -19.07
C ARG A 378 -12.08 -22.21 -17.63
N HIS A 379 -11.31 -21.65 -16.69
CA HIS A 379 -11.50 -21.89 -15.27
C HIS A 379 -12.86 -21.39 -14.79
N SER A 380 -13.25 -20.17 -15.16
CA SER A 380 -14.57 -19.62 -14.83
C SER A 380 -15.71 -20.47 -15.38
N GLN A 381 -15.58 -21.01 -16.60
CA GLN A 381 -16.58 -21.94 -17.14
C GLN A 381 -16.65 -23.24 -16.33
N ALA A 382 -15.50 -23.83 -15.98
CA ALA A 382 -15.47 -25.03 -15.15
C ALA A 382 -16.08 -24.82 -13.75
N ILE A 383 -15.94 -23.63 -13.18
CA ILE A 383 -16.58 -23.25 -11.92
C ILE A 383 -18.10 -23.06 -12.08
N LEU A 384 -18.57 -22.56 -13.23
CA LEU A 384 -20.00 -22.44 -13.52
C LEU A 384 -20.67 -23.80 -13.78
N ASP A 385 -19.91 -24.76 -14.32
CA ASP A 385 -20.40 -26.12 -14.63
C ASP A 385 -20.43 -27.05 -13.40
N TYR A 386 -19.72 -26.70 -12.32
CA TYR A 386 -19.73 -27.41 -11.03
C TYR A 386 -20.94 -27.01 -10.19
#